data_AF-A0A2N7JRK0-F1
#
_entry.id   AF-A0A2N7JRK0-F1
#
_cell.length_a   1.000
_cell.length_b   1.000
_cell.length_c   1.000
_cell.angle_alpha   90.00
_cell.angle_beta   90.00
_cell.angle_gamma   90.00
#
_symmetry.space_group_name_H-M   'P 1'
#
loop_
_entity.id
_entity.type
_entity.pdbx_description
1 polymer ?
#
loop_
_entity_poly.entity_id
_entity_poly.type
_entity_poly.pdbx_seq_one_letter_code
_entity_poly.pdbx_strand_id
1 'polypeptide(L)'
;MVTIKGTLSVKTITGRYGQFNVGHLECALGEFAVRDGLLDEYAEGSYQGTFGLKRIYSGSYQTRHRFIIETRAELAGIWLENYEERHIESDSLEADPIAEEHQAKQVEATPTPQSTRESHDDQQDDLAALFGELWPLGSEIGDLVKLTPEIGRERMGQQLRYLKRDVNGQRLWRFEPKAQHWIRIGLDEEH
;
A
#
# COMPACT_ATOMS: atom_id res chain seq x y z
N MET A 1 21.59 9.24 -4.31
CA MET A 1 20.92 8.03 -3.80
C MET A 1 21.94 7.21 -3.04
N VAL A 2 21.62 6.77 -1.83
CA VAL A 2 22.49 5.91 -1.00
C VAL A 2 21.76 4.59 -0.77
N THR A 3 22.41 3.46 -1.00
CA THR A 3 21.83 2.14 -0.75
C THR A 3 22.26 1.62 0.61
N ILE A 4 21.32 1.13 1.41
CA ILE A 4 21.58 0.59 2.73
C ILE A 4 20.86 -0.73 2.95
N LYS A 5 21.53 -1.68 3.62
CA LYS A 5 20.89 -2.91 4.08
C LYS A 5 20.10 -2.66 5.36
N GLY A 6 18.93 -3.25 5.45
CA GLY A 6 18.07 -3.10 6.61
C GLY A 6 16.85 -4.02 6.56
N THR A 7 15.93 -3.73 7.47
CA THR A 7 14.63 -4.40 7.57
C THR A 7 13.55 -3.33 7.55
N LEU A 8 12.62 -3.46 6.61
CA LEU A 8 11.45 -2.60 6.47
C LEU A 8 10.23 -3.34 7.03
N SER A 9 9.69 -2.85 8.14
CA SER A 9 8.42 -3.33 8.69
C SER A 9 7.27 -2.53 8.09
N VAL A 10 6.36 -3.18 7.37
CA VAL A 10 5.19 -2.53 6.76
C VAL A 10 3.94 -2.84 7.58
N LYS A 11 3.18 -1.80 7.90
CA LYS A 11 1.92 -1.87 8.67
C LYS A 11 0.81 -1.12 7.95
N THR A 12 -0.39 -1.66 7.90
CA THR A 12 -1.57 -0.94 7.40
C THR A 12 -2.18 -0.14 8.54
N ILE A 13 -2.37 1.15 8.32
CA ILE A 13 -3.08 2.05 9.21
C ILE A 13 -4.36 2.49 8.50
N THR A 14 -5.47 2.55 9.23
CA THR A 14 -6.72 3.09 8.69
C THR A 14 -6.81 4.59 8.96
N GLY A 15 -6.89 5.38 7.89
CA GLY A 15 -7.05 6.84 7.95
C GLY A 15 -8.41 7.32 7.45
N ARG A 16 -8.60 8.64 7.44
CA ARG A 16 -9.82 9.32 6.94
C ARG A 16 -10.17 8.94 5.49
N TYR A 17 -9.16 8.68 4.67
CA TYR A 17 -9.30 8.39 3.25
C TYR A 17 -9.20 6.90 2.91
N GLY A 18 -9.16 6.02 3.93
CA GLY A 18 -9.02 4.58 3.76
C GLY A 18 -7.75 4.02 4.40
N GLN A 19 -7.51 2.74 4.14
CA GLN A 19 -6.32 2.02 4.58
C GLN A 19 -5.09 2.47 3.78
N PHE A 20 -3.98 2.69 4.48
CA PHE A 20 -2.70 3.03 3.87
C PHE A 20 -1.57 2.39 4.66
N ASN A 21 -0.48 2.10 3.99
CA ASN A 21 0.66 1.45 4.59
C ASN A 21 1.68 2.50 5.08
N VAL A 22 2.20 2.24 6.27
CA VAL A 22 3.39 2.92 6.81
C VAL A 22 4.50 1.90 6.95
N GLY A 23 5.70 2.35 6.61
CA GLY A 23 6.90 1.55 6.67
C GLY A 23 7.80 2.06 7.77
N HIS A 24 8.52 1.15 8.38
CA HIS A 24 9.51 1.45 9.39
C HIS A 24 10.82 0.78 9.03
N LEU A 25 11.81 1.57 8.63
CA LEU A 25 13.09 1.08 8.14
C LEU A 25 14.12 1.12 9.27
N GLU A 26 14.54 -0.06 9.70
CA GLU A 26 15.65 -0.26 10.62
C GLU A 26 16.92 -0.61 9.84
N CYS A 27 17.99 0.14 10.07
CA CYS A 27 19.26 -0.07 9.40
C CYS A 27 20.44 0.42 10.24
N ALA A 28 21.67 0.24 9.75
CA ALA A 28 22.88 0.67 10.46
C ALA A 28 22.96 2.19 10.70
N LEU A 29 22.21 3.00 9.96
CA LEU A 29 22.12 4.46 10.15
C LEU A 29 21.10 4.86 11.22
N GLY A 30 20.36 3.90 11.76
CA GLY A 30 19.27 4.11 12.70
C GLY A 30 17.92 3.75 12.10
N GLU A 31 16.90 4.41 12.62
CA GLU A 31 15.50 4.05 12.47
C GLU A 31 14.75 5.19 11.77
N PHE A 32 14.04 4.87 10.69
CA PHE A 32 13.39 5.85 9.83
C PHE A 32 11.94 5.49 9.51
N ALA A 33 11.04 6.43 9.71
CA ALA A 33 9.66 6.31 9.26
C ALA A 33 9.58 6.51 7.74
N VAL A 34 9.02 5.56 7.02
CA VAL A 34 8.80 5.59 5.57
C VAL A 34 7.31 5.74 5.32
N ARG A 35 6.90 6.88 4.78
CA ARG A 35 5.51 7.14 4.39
C ARG A 35 5.47 7.41 2.89
N ASP A 36 5.48 6.33 2.11
CA ASP A 36 5.56 6.36 0.65
C ASP A 36 4.40 5.57 0.05
N GLY A 37 3.84 6.03 -1.08
CA GLY A 37 2.71 5.39 -1.75
C GLY A 37 3.06 4.01 -2.29
N LEU A 38 4.34 3.77 -2.63
CA LEU A 38 4.83 2.45 -3.04
C LEU A 38 4.59 1.37 -1.96
N LEU A 39 4.52 1.76 -0.68
CA LEU A 39 4.26 0.82 0.40
C LEU A 39 2.84 0.28 0.35
N ASP A 40 1.90 1.03 -0.22
CA ASP A 40 0.50 0.62 -0.32
C ASP A 40 0.34 -0.63 -1.21
N GLU A 41 1.35 -1.01 -2.00
CA GLU A 41 1.38 -2.27 -2.77
C GLU A 41 1.71 -3.49 -1.90
N TYR A 42 2.53 -3.31 -0.87
CA TYR A 42 3.03 -4.39 -0.02
C TYR A 42 1.96 -4.86 0.98
N ALA A 43 2.01 -6.13 1.37
CA ALA A 43 1.22 -6.62 2.49
C ALA A 43 1.87 -6.22 3.83
N GLU A 44 1.13 -6.32 4.93
CA GLU A 44 1.73 -6.19 6.25
C GLU A 44 2.73 -7.30 6.50
N GLY A 45 3.87 -6.93 7.07
CA GLY A 45 4.94 -7.89 7.28
C GLY A 45 6.31 -7.25 7.43
N SER A 46 7.32 -8.12 7.47
CA SER A 46 8.72 -7.75 7.57
C SER A 46 9.44 -8.03 6.26
N TYR A 47 10.17 -7.05 5.77
CA TYR A 47 10.83 -7.10 4.46
C TYR A 47 12.32 -6.80 4.65
N GLN A 48 13.16 -7.81 4.48
CA GLN A 48 14.61 -7.67 4.62
C GLN A 48 15.27 -7.49 3.26
N GLY A 49 16.15 -6.51 3.14
CA GLY A 49 16.87 -6.30 1.89
C GLY A 49 17.73 -5.05 1.88
N THR A 50 17.96 -4.56 0.66
CA THR A 50 18.68 -3.32 0.39
C THR A 50 17.69 -2.25 -0.05
N PHE A 51 17.77 -1.07 0.57
CA PHE A 51 16.87 0.05 0.35
C PHE A 51 17.67 1.25 -0.19
N GLY A 52 17.22 1.82 -1.29
CA GLY A 52 17.78 3.05 -1.85
C GLY A 52 17.15 4.25 -1.17
N LEU A 53 17.90 4.96 -0.34
CA LEU A 53 17.49 6.22 0.26
C LEU A 53 17.67 7.36 -0.75
N LYS A 54 16.57 8.05 -1.06
CA LYS A 54 16.57 9.29 -1.84
C LYS A 54 16.98 10.46 -0.96
N ARG A 55 16.37 10.58 0.22
CA ARG A 55 16.71 11.57 1.26
C ARG A 55 16.21 11.12 2.63
N ILE A 56 16.84 11.68 3.67
CA ILE A 56 16.39 11.62 5.07
C ILE A 56 15.99 13.05 5.45
N TYR A 57 14.85 13.21 6.11
CA TYR A 57 14.35 14.52 6.52
C TYR A 57 13.50 14.40 7.80
N SER A 58 13.43 15.48 8.58
CA SER A 58 12.49 15.53 9.70
C SER A 58 11.07 15.78 9.18
N GLY A 59 10.16 14.86 9.45
CA GLY A 59 8.72 15.09 9.29
C GLY A 59 8.14 15.55 10.61
N SER A 60 7.23 16.52 10.59
CA SER A 60 6.46 16.88 11.78
C SER A 60 4.98 16.87 11.48
N TYR A 61 4.19 16.45 12.47
CA TYR A 61 2.75 16.64 12.45
C TYR A 61 2.27 17.10 13.81
N GLN A 62 1.19 17.85 13.79
CA GLN A 62 0.54 18.33 14.99
C GLN A 62 -0.76 17.57 15.18
N THR A 63 -0.87 16.90 16.31
CA THR A 63 -2.14 16.42 16.86
C THR A 63 -2.72 17.53 17.75
N ARG A 64 -4.01 17.49 18.09
CA ARG A 64 -4.72 18.57 18.82
C ARG A 64 -3.94 19.20 19.98
N HIS A 65 -3.18 18.41 20.74
CA HIS A 65 -2.39 18.89 21.88
C HIS A 65 -0.90 18.50 21.84
N ARG A 66 -0.41 17.92 20.74
CA ARG A 66 0.96 17.39 20.65
C ARG A 66 1.63 17.77 19.33
N PHE A 67 2.90 18.09 19.39
CA PHE A 67 3.76 18.26 18.22
C PHE A 67 4.73 17.09 18.16
N ILE A 68 4.67 16.29 17.11
CA ILE A 68 5.51 15.11 16.93
C ILE A 68 6.48 15.39 15.80
N ILE A 69 7.77 15.14 16.04
CA ILE A 69 8.83 15.18 15.03
C ILE A 69 9.38 13.77 14.89
N GLU A 70 9.33 13.23 13.68
CA GLU A 70 9.86 11.90 13.35
C GLU A 70 10.91 12.02 12.26
N THR A 71 11.96 11.19 12.35
CA THR A 71 12.96 11.09 11.30
C THR A 71 12.39 10.24 10.18
N ARG A 72 12.20 10.84 9.00
CA ARG A 72 11.61 10.18 7.83
C ARG A 72 12.66 9.89 6.76
N ALA A 73 12.43 8.81 6.02
CA ALA A 73 13.18 8.47 4.83
C ALA A 73 12.24 8.40 3.61
N GLU A 74 12.69 8.95 2.49
CA GLU A 74 12.07 8.75 1.17
C GLU A 74 12.89 7.70 0.41
N LEU A 75 12.21 6.66 -0.08
CA LEU A 75 12.86 5.56 -0.79
C LEU A 75 12.87 5.86 -2.30
N ALA A 76 13.99 5.61 -2.94
CA ALA A 76 14.15 5.59 -4.39
C ALA A 76 14.00 4.18 -4.96
N GLY A 77 14.14 3.14 -4.14
CA GLY A 77 14.01 1.76 -4.57
C GLY A 77 14.11 0.76 -3.42
N ILE A 78 13.53 -0.42 -3.63
CA ILE A 78 13.52 -1.54 -2.69
C ILE A 78 14.06 -2.78 -3.42
N TRP A 79 15.03 -3.47 -2.82
CA TRP A 79 15.59 -4.72 -3.33
C TRP A 79 15.56 -5.77 -2.23
N LEU A 80 14.55 -6.64 -2.25
CA LEU A 80 14.29 -7.60 -1.19
C LEU A 80 15.15 -8.86 -1.33
N GLU A 81 15.76 -9.28 -0.23
CA GLU A 81 16.44 -10.57 -0.10
C GLU A 81 15.44 -11.61 0.43
N ASN A 82 14.79 -11.30 1.56
CA ASN A 82 13.80 -12.14 2.24
C ASN A 82 12.59 -11.30 2.68
N TYR A 83 11.43 -11.91 2.80
CA TYR A 83 10.24 -11.26 3.32
C TYR A 83 9.32 -12.26 4.02
N GLU A 84 8.61 -11.77 5.04
CA GLU A 84 7.57 -12.49 5.75
C GLU A 84 6.30 -11.65 5.76
N GLU A 85 5.33 -12.04 4.93
CA GLU A 85 3.98 -11.46 4.92
C GLU A 85 3.18 -12.11 6.06
N ARG A 86 3.30 -11.55 7.25
CA ARG A 86 2.53 -11.95 8.43
C ARG A 86 1.85 -10.71 8.98
N HIS A 87 0.58 -10.86 9.37
CA HIS A 87 -0.09 -9.84 10.17
C HIS A 87 0.69 -9.65 11.47
N ILE A 88 1.32 -8.49 11.63
CA ILE A 88 2.11 -8.17 12.82
C ILE A 88 1.11 -7.73 13.88
N GLU A 89 0.73 -8.64 14.79
CA GLU A 89 -0.05 -8.29 15.97
C GLU A 89 0.66 -7.18 16.74
N SER A 90 -0.10 -6.16 17.08
CA SER A 90 0.36 -4.89 17.64
C SER A 90 0.82 -5.03 19.09
N ASP A 91 1.96 -5.66 19.30
CA ASP A 91 2.63 -5.68 20.59
C ASP A 91 4.10 -5.28 20.38
N SER A 92 4.49 -4.10 20.88
CA SER A 92 5.86 -3.55 20.93
C SER A 92 6.29 -2.44 19.96
N LEU A 93 5.37 -1.67 19.35
CA LEU A 93 5.75 -0.33 18.87
C LEU A 93 4.77 0.65 19.48
N GLU A 94 5.28 1.56 20.31
CA GLU A 94 4.54 2.61 21.01
C GLU A 94 3.38 3.08 20.13
N ALA A 95 2.15 2.90 20.64
CA ALA A 95 0.94 3.26 19.92
C ALA A 95 1.08 4.70 19.40
N ASP A 96 1.18 4.85 18.08
CA ASP A 96 1.26 6.15 17.45
C ASP A 96 -0.01 6.93 17.90
N PRO A 97 0.10 8.07 18.60
CA PRO A 97 -1.05 8.78 19.15
C PRO A 97 -2.08 9.17 18.08
N ILE A 98 -1.68 9.16 16.80
CA ILE A 98 -2.58 9.33 15.66
C ILE A 98 -3.51 8.13 15.45
N ALA A 99 -3.06 6.90 15.71
CA ALA A 99 -3.87 5.70 15.56
C ALA A 99 -4.95 5.63 16.66
N GLU A 100 -4.60 6.03 17.89
CA GLU A 100 -5.50 6.00 19.05
C GLU A 100 -6.61 7.08 18.96
N GLU A 101 -6.30 8.30 18.52
CA GLU A 101 -7.32 9.36 18.33
C GLU A 101 -8.26 9.06 17.15
N HIS A 102 -7.85 8.20 16.20
CA HIS A 102 -8.61 7.88 14.99
C HIS A 102 -9.47 6.62 15.10
N GLN A 103 -9.13 5.64 15.95
CA GLN A 103 -9.98 4.49 16.26
C GLN A 103 -11.24 4.87 17.06
N ALA A 104 -11.14 5.86 17.96
CA ALA A 104 -12.27 6.33 18.77
C ALA A 104 -13.44 6.92 17.94
N LYS A 105 -13.22 7.23 16.65
CA LYS A 105 -14.23 7.82 15.77
C LYS A 105 -14.86 6.84 14.76
N GLN A 106 -14.44 5.58 14.77
CA GLN A 106 -14.87 4.55 13.82
C GLN A 106 -16.08 3.74 14.28
N VAL A 107 -16.57 3.91 15.51
CA VAL A 107 -17.67 3.11 16.05
C VAL A 107 -19.06 3.52 15.52
N GLU A 108 -19.15 4.51 14.62
CA GLU A 108 -20.44 5.09 14.20
C GLU A 108 -20.76 5.04 12.70
N ALA A 109 -20.01 4.27 11.89
CA ALA A 109 -20.33 4.14 10.47
C ALA A 109 -20.44 2.68 10.04
N THR A 110 -21.63 2.11 10.24
CA THR A 110 -22.08 0.91 9.53
C THR A 110 -22.13 1.24 8.03
N PRO A 111 -21.39 0.55 7.14
CA PRO A 111 -21.56 0.77 5.71
C PRO A 111 -22.78 -0.03 5.23
N THR A 112 -23.80 0.69 4.78
CA THR A 112 -24.88 0.15 3.97
C THR A 112 -24.29 -0.29 2.61
N PRO A 113 -24.50 -1.53 2.15
CA PRO A 113 -24.08 -1.91 0.81
C PRO A 113 -24.99 -1.24 -0.24
N GLN A 114 -24.49 -0.19 -0.89
CA GLN A 114 -25.10 0.31 -2.12
C GLN A 114 -24.61 -0.56 -3.27
N SER A 115 -25.45 -1.50 -3.67
CA SER A 115 -25.34 -2.20 -4.95
C SER A 115 -25.78 -1.24 -6.06
N THR A 116 -24.82 -0.59 -6.71
CA THR A 116 -25.07 0.09 -7.99
C THR A 116 -24.75 -0.93 -9.09
N ARG A 117 -25.77 -1.38 -9.80
CA ARG A 117 -25.60 -2.11 -11.07
C ARG A 117 -25.16 -1.09 -12.11
N GLU A 118 -23.86 -0.99 -12.32
CA GLU A 118 -23.26 -0.25 -13.43
C GLU A 118 -23.15 -1.18 -14.64
N SER A 119 -23.45 -0.66 -15.83
CA SER A 119 -23.32 -1.36 -17.10
C SER A 119 -21.86 -1.80 -17.33
N HIS A 120 -21.62 -2.99 -17.87
CA HIS A 120 -20.26 -3.49 -18.17
C HIS A 120 -19.44 -2.51 -19.05
N ASP A 121 -20.09 -1.77 -19.95
CA ASP A 121 -19.46 -0.81 -20.86
C ASP A 121 -18.94 0.45 -20.13
N ASP A 122 -19.73 0.99 -19.19
CA ASP A 122 -19.35 2.17 -18.37
C ASP A 122 -18.16 1.82 -17.45
N GLN A 123 -18.17 0.63 -16.85
CA GLN A 123 -17.06 0.18 -15.99
C GLN A 123 -15.76 -0.01 -16.77
N GLN A 124 -15.84 -0.40 -18.05
CA GLN A 124 -14.66 -0.61 -18.88
C GLN A 124 -14.01 0.72 -19.31
N ASP A 125 -14.82 1.75 -19.57
CA ASP A 125 -14.35 3.10 -19.90
C ASP A 125 -13.72 3.79 -18.67
N ASP A 126 -14.34 3.65 -17.49
CA ASP A 126 -13.77 4.11 -16.21
C ASP A 126 -12.43 3.43 -15.87
N LEU A 127 -12.30 2.13 -16.15
CA LEU A 127 -11.05 1.39 -15.94
C LEU A 127 -9.97 1.77 -16.96
N ALA A 128 -10.35 2.00 -18.21
CA ALA A 128 -9.44 2.53 -19.23
C ALA A 128 -8.92 3.91 -18.84
N ALA A 129 -9.76 4.79 -18.28
CA ALA A 129 -9.34 6.08 -17.77
C ALA A 129 -8.43 5.97 -16.53
N LEU A 130 -8.68 5.00 -15.65
CA LEU A 130 -7.91 4.77 -14.42
C LEU A 130 -6.52 4.18 -14.67
N PHE A 131 -6.41 3.23 -15.59
CA PHE A 131 -5.17 2.51 -15.90
C PHE A 131 -4.42 3.10 -17.09
N GLY A 132 -5.08 3.87 -17.96
CA GLY A 132 -4.47 4.58 -19.08
C GLY A 132 -3.70 3.62 -20.00
N GLU A 133 -2.39 3.82 -20.13
CA GLU A 133 -1.51 2.98 -20.95
C GLU A 133 -1.33 1.55 -20.43
N LEU A 134 -1.64 1.30 -19.16
CA LEU A 134 -1.66 -0.05 -18.58
C LEU A 134 -2.92 -0.84 -18.96
N TRP A 135 -3.89 -0.19 -19.63
CA TRP A 135 -5.11 -0.81 -20.12
C TRP A 135 -4.94 -1.31 -21.57
N PRO A 136 -5.44 -2.50 -21.93
CA PRO A 136 -6.17 -3.45 -21.10
C PRO A 136 -5.25 -4.16 -20.11
N LEU A 137 -5.74 -4.33 -18.88
CA LEU A 137 -5.09 -5.24 -17.94
C LEU A 137 -5.11 -6.63 -18.55
N GLY A 138 -3.98 -7.32 -18.49
CA GLY A 138 -3.82 -8.59 -19.19
C GLY A 138 -4.95 -9.57 -18.88
N SER A 139 -5.46 -10.19 -19.94
CA SER A 139 -6.68 -11.00 -19.94
C SER A 139 -6.44 -12.45 -19.53
N GLU A 140 -5.17 -12.88 -19.50
CA GLU A 140 -4.78 -14.26 -19.20
C GLU A 140 -4.20 -14.40 -17.79
N ILE A 141 -4.34 -15.58 -17.22
CA ILE A 141 -3.68 -15.92 -15.95
C ILE A 141 -2.16 -15.87 -16.19
N GLY A 142 -1.46 -15.13 -15.34
CA GLY A 142 -0.01 -14.92 -15.46
C GLY A 142 0.39 -13.57 -16.05
N ASP A 143 -0.57 -12.78 -16.55
CA ASP A 143 -0.26 -11.43 -17.02
C ASP A 143 0.26 -10.52 -15.90
N LEU A 144 1.21 -9.66 -16.27
CA LEU A 144 1.94 -8.80 -15.34
C LEU A 144 1.53 -7.34 -15.51
N VAL A 145 1.24 -6.69 -14.39
CA VAL A 145 0.94 -5.25 -14.33
C VAL A 145 1.91 -4.59 -13.36
N LYS A 146 2.65 -3.60 -13.86
CA LYS A 146 3.55 -2.79 -13.04
C LYS A 146 2.96 -1.40 -12.86
N LEU A 147 2.63 -1.06 -11.61
CA LEU A 147 2.18 0.28 -11.28
C LEU A 147 3.35 1.25 -11.29
N THR A 148 3.11 2.47 -11.77
CA THR A 148 4.10 3.56 -11.71
C THR A 148 3.75 4.49 -10.56
N PRO A 149 4.60 4.62 -9.53
CA PRO A 149 4.32 5.44 -8.34
C PRO A 149 4.23 6.95 -8.63
N GLU A 150 4.64 7.41 -9.82
CA GLU A 150 4.62 8.82 -10.24
C GLU A 150 3.20 9.36 -10.53
N ILE A 151 2.19 8.50 -10.66
CA ILE A 151 0.80 8.89 -11.00
C ILE A 151 0.09 9.60 -9.81
N GLY A 152 0.71 9.62 -8.63
CA GLY A 152 0.19 10.26 -7.43
C GLY A 152 -0.67 9.33 -6.58
N ARG A 153 -0.65 9.57 -5.26
CA ARG A 153 -1.19 8.64 -4.26
C ARG A 153 -2.68 8.34 -4.41
N GLU A 154 -3.49 9.31 -4.83
CA GLU A 154 -4.94 9.11 -4.98
C GLU A 154 -5.28 8.13 -6.11
N ARG A 155 -4.69 8.32 -7.30
CA ARG A 155 -4.86 7.42 -8.44
C ARG A 155 -4.27 6.05 -8.15
N MET A 156 -3.08 6.00 -7.54
CA MET A 156 -2.46 4.74 -7.12
C MET A 156 -3.35 4.00 -6.12
N GLY A 157 -3.97 4.70 -5.17
CA GLY A 157 -4.92 4.11 -4.23
C GLY A 157 -6.17 3.52 -4.91
N GLN A 158 -6.67 4.17 -5.97
CA GLN A 158 -7.77 3.63 -6.78
C GLN A 158 -7.36 2.39 -7.59
N GLN A 159 -6.19 2.42 -8.24
CA GLN A 159 -5.63 1.25 -8.94
C GLN A 159 -5.40 0.07 -7.99
N LEU A 160 -4.88 0.35 -6.80
CA LEU A 160 -4.66 -0.68 -5.77
C LEU A 160 -5.97 -1.23 -5.22
N ARG A 161 -6.98 -0.40 -5.01
CA ARG A 161 -8.32 -0.87 -4.62
C ARG A 161 -8.89 -1.83 -5.64
N TYR A 162 -8.69 -1.56 -6.93
CA TYR A 162 -9.12 -2.45 -7.99
C TYR A 162 -8.34 -3.78 -7.95
N LEU A 163 -7.00 -3.74 -7.88
CA LEU A 163 -6.17 -4.95 -7.89
C LEU A 163 -6.35 -5.81 -6.63
N LYS A 164 -6.56 -5.17 -5.47
CA LYS A 164 -6.79 -5.86 -4.19
C LYS A 164 -8.24 -6.32 -4.00
N ARG A 165 -9.14 -6.06 -4.95
CA ARG A 165 -10.55 -6.45 -4.82
C ARG A 165 -10.69 -7.97 -4.84
N ASP A 166 -11.59 -8.48 -4.02
CA ASP A 166 -12.04 -9.86 -4.09
C ASP A 166 -13.23 -9.94 -5.06
N VAL A 167 -13.14 -10.83 -6.05
CA VAL A 167 -14.23 -11.16 -6.97
C VAL A 167 -14.70 -12.56 -6.63
N ASN A 168 -15.98 -12.74 -6.32
CA ASN A 168 -16.55 -14.02 -5.88
C ASN A 168 -15.81 -14.66 -4.67
N GLY A 169 -15.27 -13.82 -3.77
CA GLY A 169 -14.51 -14.27 -2.60
C GLY A 169 -13.10 -14.78 -2.92
N GLN A 170 -12.61 -14.57 -4.14
CA GLN A 170 -11.25 -14.90 -4.56
C GLN A 170 -10.51 -13.65 -5.04
N ARG A 171 -9.21 -13.59 -4.74
CA ARG A 171 -8.32 -12.55 -5.29
C ARG A 171 -7.95 -12.91 -6.72
N LEU A 172 -8.16 -11.96 -7.63
CA LEU A 172 -7.75 -12.12 -9.03
C LEU A 172 -6.32 -11.66 -9.28
N TRP A 173 -5.78 -10.80 -8.42
CA TRP A 173 -4.42 -10.30 -8.54
C TRP A 173 -3.62 -10.54 -7.26
N ARG A 174 -2.34 -10.86 -7.44
CA ARG A 174 -1.37 -11.02 -6.36
C ARG A 174 -0.15 -10.17 -6.64
N PHE A 175 0.23 -9.35 -5.67
CA PHE A 175 1.47 -8.60 -5.72
C PHE A 175 2.65 -9.54 -5.42
N GLU A 176 3.74 -9.43 -6.19
CA GLU A 176 5.00 -10.10 -5.91
C GLU A 176 6.02 -9.09 -5.36
N PRO A 177 6.31 -9.08 -4.05
CA PRO A 177 7.16 -8.07 -3.43
C PRO A 177 8.58 -7.98 -4.00
N LYS A 178 9.16 -9.13 -4.39
CA LYS A 178 10.53 -9.20 -4.94
C LYS A 178 10.64 -8.56 -6.32
N ALA A 179 9.61 -8.75 -7.14
CA ALA A 179 9.60 -8.30 -8.53
C ALA A 179 8.83 -6.98 -8.74
N GLN A 180 8.07 -6.54 -7.73
CA GLN A 180 7.29 -5.30 -7.71
C GLN A 180 6.31 -5.21 -8.87
N HIS A 181 5.61 -6.32 -9.12
CA HIS A 181 4.56 -6.39 -10.11
C HIS A 181 3.37 -7.19 -9.58
N TRP A 182 2.21 -6.88 -10.12
CA TRP A 182 0.98 -7.60 -9.89
C TRP A 182 0.84 -8.69 -10.94
N ILE A 183 0.52 -9.90 -10.50
CA ILE A 183 0.28 -11.06 -11.36
C ILE A 183 -1.19 -11.42 -11.28
N ARG A 184 -1.81 -11.62 -12.43
CA ARG A 184 -3.16 -12.16 -12.51
C ARG A 184 -3.17 -13.64 -12.15
N ILE A 185 -3.88 -14.00 -11.09
CA ILE A 185 -4.01 -15.37 -10.56
C ILE A 185 -5.40 -15.98 -10.78
N GLY A 186 -6.39 -15.18 -11.17
CA GLY A 186 -7.75 -15.65 -11.44
C GLY A 186 -8.37 -14.97 -12.67
N LEU A 187 -9.31 -15.65 -13.31
CA LEU A 187 -10.13 -15.10 -14.39
C LEU A 187 -11.45 -14.60 -13.82
N ASP A 188 -11.99 -13.56 -14.45
CA ASP A 188 -13.40 -13.20 -14.26
C ASP A 188 -14.21 -14.27 -14.98
N GLU A 189 -14.50 -15.41 -14.32
CA GLU A 189 -15.51 -16.35 -14.83
C GLU A 189 -16.88 -15.66 -14.73
N GLU A 190 -17.30 -15.00 -15.80
CA GLU A 190 -18.71 -14.76 -16.09
C GLU A 190 -19.37 -16.13 -16.30
N HIS A 191 -20.35 -16.46 -15.44
CA HIS A 191 -21.14 -17.68 -15.58
C HIS A 191 -22.64 -17.36 -15.61
#